data_AF-A0A351HW12-F1
#
_entry.id   AF-A0A351HW12-F1
#
_cell.length_a   1.000
_cell.length_b   1.000
_cell.length_c   1.000
_cell.angle_alpha   90.00
_cell.angle_beta   90.00
_cell.angle_gamma   90.00
#
_symmetry.space_group_name_H-M   'P 1'
#
loop_
_entity.id
_entity.type
_entity.pdbx_description
1 polymer ?
#
loop_
_entity_poly.entity_id
_entity_poly.type
_entity_poly.pdbx_seq_one_letter_code
_entity_poly.pdbx_strand_id
1 'polypeptide(L)' 'QKLTTIFMDNFSTRDSVDLYSGRGVGLAAVHAEIGKLGGKIKIDTEVGQYTRFSFVVPYEQQ' A
#
# COMPACT_ATOMS: atom_id res chain seq x y z
N GLN A 1 11.56 -11.33 0.02
CA GLN A 1 10.19 -11.74 -0.37
C GLN A 1 9.27 -11.65 0.86
N LYS A 2 8.83 -10.44 1.27
CA LYS A 2 7.98 -10.23 2.47
C LYS A 2 7.16 -8.94 2.48
N LEU A 3 7.45 -7.97 1.60
CA LEU A 3 6.81 -6.65 1.63
C LEU A 3 5.43 -6.58 0.98
N THR A 4 5.06 -7.52 0.11
CA THR A 4 3.76 -7.50 -0.57
C THR A 4 2.58 -7.78 0.37
N THR A 5 2.82 -8.45 1.50
CA THR A 5 1.81 -8.78 2.51
C THR A 5 1.13 -7.53 3.08
N ILE A 6 1.80 -6.38 3.08
CA ILE A 6 1.24 -5.11 3.58
C ILE A 6 0.08 -4.57 2.75
N PHE A 7 -0.12 -5.12 1.53
CA PHE A 7 -1.24 -4.78 0.65
C PHE A 7 -2.41 -5.75 0.78
N MET A 8 -2.30 -6.80 1.61
CA MET A 8 -3.42 -7.69 1.86
C MET A 8 -4.50 -6.96 2.65
N ASP A 9 -5.76 -7.18 2.26
CA ASP A 9 -6.90 -6.69 3.03
C ASP A 9 -6.78 -7.14 4.49
N ASN A 10 -7.08 -6.23 5.40
CA ASN A 10 -7.03 -6.45 6.84
C ASN A 10 -5.64 -6.76 7.43
N PHE A 11 -4.56 -6.60 6.66
CA PHE A 11 -3.22 -6.70 7.23
C PHE A 11 -2.92 -5.50 8.14
N SER A 12 -2.71 -5.77 9.43
CA SER A 12 -2.35 -4.77 10.43
C SER A 12 -1.42 -5.39 11.46
N THR A 13 -0.48 -4.61 11.97
CA THR A 13 0.36 -5.01 13.12
C THR A 13 -0.22 -4.55 14.45
N ARG A 14 -1.42 -3.95 14.45
CA ARG A 14 -2.10 -3.49 15.68
C ARG A 14 -3.01 -4.59 16.21
N ASP A 15 -2.95 -4.80 17.51
CA ASP A 15 -3.77 -5.80 18.22
C ASP A 15 -5.23 -5.36 18.39
N SER A 16 -5.52 -4.06 18.30
CA SER A 16 -6.88 -3.50 18.41
C SER A 16 -7.17 -2.47 17.31
N VAL A 17 -8.41 -2.52 16.81
CA VAL A 17 -8.94 -1.64 15.76
C VAL A 17 -9.65 -0.46 16.41
N ASP A 18 -9.36 0.76 15.97
CA ASP A 18 -10.15 1.95 16.31
C ASP A 18 -11.02 2.37 15.10
N LEU A 19 -11.97 3.29 15.33
CA LEU A 19 -12.91 3.72 14.28
C LEU A 19 -12.20 4.37 13.08
N TYR A 20 -11.00 4.94 13.30
CA TYR A 20 -10.33 5.85 12.38
C TYR A 20 -9.11 5.23 11.68
N SER A 21 -8.46 4.23 12.28
CA SER A 21 -7.16 3.68 11.84
C SER A 21 -6.95 2.22 12.29
N GLY A 22 -6.00 1.51 11.64
CA GLY A 22 -5.55 0.18 12.09
C GLY A 22 -6.30 -1.03 11.52
N ARG A 23 -7.21 -0.85 10.55
CA ARG A 23 -7.94 -1.95 9.88
C ARG A 23 -7.17 -2.64 8.74
N GLY A 24 -5.94 -2.24 8.43
CA GLY A 24 -5.23 -2.77 7.26
C GLY A 24 -5.84 -2.40 5.90
N VAL A 25 -6.75 -1.42 5.88
CA VAL A 25 -7.45 -0.99 4.65
C VAL A 25 -6.60 0.00 3.85
N GLY A 26 -5.77 0.83 4.50
CA GLY A 26 -5.12 1.97 3.85
C GLY A 26 -4.28 1.59 2.62
N LEU A 27 -3.31 0.69 2.79
CA LEU A 27 -2.47 0.24 1.68
C LEU A 27 -3.18 -0.72 0.73
N ALA A 28 -4.13 -1.52 1.23
CA ALA A 28 -4.94 -2.39 0.38
C ALA A 28 -5.83 -1.60 -0.59
N ALA A 29 -6.46 -0.52 -0.11
CA ALA A 29 -7.23 0.41 -0.92
C ALA A 29 -6.36 1.10 -1.98
N VAL A 30 -5.17 1.59 -1.59
CA VAL A 30 -4.23 2.20 -2.55
C VAL A 30 -3.80 1.18 -3.61
N HIS A 31 -3.51 -0.06 -3.22
CA HIS A 31 -3.17 -1.14 -4.16
C HIS A 31 -4.32 -1.42 -5.14
N ALA A 32 -5.56 -1.48 -4.65
CA ALA A 32 -6.74 -1.68 -5.49
C ALA A 32 -6.94 -0.53 -6.50
N GLU A 33 -6.86 0.73 -6.06
CA GLU A 33 -7.03 1.89 -6.95
C GLU A 33 -5.93 1.99 -8.01
N ILE A 34 -4.66 1.78 -7.62
CA ILE A 34 -3.55 1.77 -8.58
C ILE A 34 -3.71 0.62 -9.60
N GLY A 35 -4.18 -0.54 -9.16
CA GLY A 35 -4.49 -1.67 -10.04
C GLY A 35 -5.59 -1.37 -11.05
N LYS A 36 -6.67 -0.69 -10.64
CA LYS A 36 -7.75 -0.24 -11.54
C LYS A 36 -7.25 0.69 -12.64
N LEU A 37 -6.25 1.51 -12.33
CA LEU A 37 -5.62 2.42 -13.28
C LEU A 37 -4.54 1.74 -14.15
N GLY A 38 -4.34 0.43 -14.03
CA GLY A 38 -3.26 -0.30 -14.73
C GLY A 38 -1.85 0.09 -14.24
N GLY A 39 -1.76 0.69 -13.06
CA GLY A 39 -0.52 1.16 -12.45
C GLY A 39 0.23 0.07 -11.69
N LYS A 40 1.37 0.47 -11.11
CA LYS A 40 2.27 -0.38 -10.33
C LYS A 40 2.78 0.35 -9.11
N ILE A 41 2.99 -0.40 -8.03
CA ILE A 41 3.59 0.10 -6.79
C ILE A 41 4.99 -0.49 -6.63
N LYS A 42 5.98 0.36 -6.33
CA LYS A 42 7.32 -0.05 -5.90
C LYS A 42 7.54 0.38 -4.46
N ILE A 43 8.21 -0.48 -3.69
CA ILE A 43 8.62 -0.19 -2.32
C ILE A 43 10.14 -0.29 -2.27
N ASP A 44 10.76 0.75 -1.74
CA ASP A 44 12.16 0.77 -1.35
C ASP A 44 12.24 1.06 0.15
N THR A 45 12.98 0.25 0.90
CA THR A 45 13.00 0.37 2.35
C THR A 45 14.32 -0.11 2.92
N GLU A 46 14.77 0.64 3.92
CA GLU A 46 15.94 0.31 4.71
C GLU A 46 15.61 0.53 6.19
N VAL A 47 15.80 -0.51 7.00
CA VAL A 47 15.44 -0.53 8.42
C VAL A 47 16.19 0.58 9.16
N GLY A 48 15.46 1.37 9.93
CA GLY A 48 16.03 2.50 10.68
C GLY A 48 16.38 3.72 9.82
N GLN A 49 16.19 3.66 8.50
CA GLN A 49 16.46 4.79 7.60
C GLN A 49 15.18 5.32 6.95
N TYR A 50 14.52 4.52 6.11
CA TYR A 50 13.35 4.98 5.38
C TYR A 50 12.45 3.84 4.88
N THR A 51 11.24 4.23 4.48
CA THR A 51 10.39 3.47 3.57
C THR A 51 9.84 4.44 2.54
N ARG A 52 10.02 4.13 1.27
CA ARG A 52 9.58 4.94 0.13
C ARG A 52 8.64 4.12 -0.73
N PHE A 53 7.43 4.64 -0.90
CA PHE A 53 6.45 4.13 -1.86
C PHE A 53 6.53 4.95 -3.13
N SER A 54 6.65 4.28 -4.28
CA SER A 54 6.59 4.92 -5.60
C SER A 54 5.43 4.34 -6.39
N PHE A 55 4.48 5.20 -6.75
CA PHE A 55 3.30 4.86 -7.52
C PHE A 55 3.52 5.27 -8.97
N VAL A 56 3.40 4.33 -9.89
CA VAL A 56 3.50 4.58 -11.33
C VAL A 56 2.15 4.27 -11.94
N VAL A 57 1.53 5.27 -12.55
CA VAL A 57 0.21 5.13 -13.17
C VAL A 57 0.34 5.55 -14.64
N PRO A 58 -0.23 4.80 -15.58
CA PRO A 58 -0.37 5.24 -16.97
C PRO A 58 -1.06 6.59 -17.02
N TYR A 59 -0.51 7.51 -17.80
CA TYR A 59 -1.16 8.79 -18.07
C TYR A 59 -1.89 8.67 -19.40
N GLU A 60 -3.23 8.56 -19.36
CA GLU A 60 -4.06 8.73 -20.55
C GLU A 60 -4.31 10.22 -20.74
N GLN A 61 -3.76 10.79 -21.82
CA GLN A 61 -4.22 12.09 -22.32
C GLN A 61 -5.56 11.89 -23.00
N GLN A 62 -6.63 12.41 -22.41
CA GLN A 62 -7.87 12.68 -23.14
C GLN A 62 -7.67 13.87 -24.08
#